data_AF-A0A497KH24-F1
#
_entry.id   AF-A0A497KH24-F1
#
_cell.length_a   1.000
_cell.length_b   1.000
_cell.length_c   1.000
_cell.angle_alpha   90.00
_cell.angle_beta   90.00
_cell.angle_gamma   90.00
#
_symmetry.space_group_name_H-M   'P 1'
#
loop_
_entity.id
_entity.type
_entity.pdbx_description
1 polymer ?
#
loop_
_entity_poly.entity_id
_entity_poly.type
_entity_poly.pdbx_seq_one_letter_code
_entity_poly.pdbx_strand_id
1 'polypeptide(L)'
;MLYLGNLPIKVGAFHPMGTNDIVINRRLLGSVASLKQKSNVFAILVHEYLHTFGYTDERQVRRLTYKICQENFGKAHPVVEASLTGPWAQMSHEDYEEIEPELNLEMVKDFERIEGGYII
;
A
#
# COMPACT_ATOMS: atom_id res chain seq x y z
N MET A 1 11.14 -6.61 4.11
CA MET A 1 11.10 -7.06 2.69
C MET A 1 9.68 -6.99 2.15
N LEU A 2 9.48 -6.98 0.83
CA LEU A 2 8.14 -6.97 0.23
C LEU A 2 7.70 -8.38 -0.17
N TYR A 3 6.46 -8.75 0.19
CA TYR A 3 5.83 -10.01 -0.16
C TYR A 3 4.48 -9.77 -0.84
N LEU A 4 4.10 -10.64 -1.77
CA LEU A 4 2.76 -10.72 -2.36
C LEU A 4 1.99 -11.86 -1.69
N GLY A 5 0.78 -11.57 -1.20
CA GLY A 5 -0.12 -12.57 -0.62
C GLY A 5 -1.49 -12.55 -1.28
N ASN A 6 -2.19 -13.70 -1.27
CA ASN A 6 -3.61 -13.75 -1.64
C ASN A 6 -4.45 -13.40 -0.40
N LEU A 7 -4.63 -12.10 -0.16
CA LEU A 7 -5.35 -11.61 1.01
C LEU A 7 -6.83 -11.40 0.67
N PRO A 8 -7.72 -11.38 1.69
CA PRO A 8 -9.09 -10.92 1.51
C PRO A 8 -9.07 -9.55 0.83
N ILE A 9 -10.03 -9.28 -0.05
CA ILE A 9 -9.97 -8.05 -0.86
C ILE A 9 -9.90 -6.81 0.04
N LYS A 10 -10.54 -6.86 1.22
CA LYS A 10 -10.54 -5.86 2.31
C LYS A 10 -9.19 -5.63 3.01
N VAL A 11 -8.13 -6.32 2.61
CA VAL A 11 -6.76 -6.10 3.10
C VAL A 11 -5.87 -5.79 1.91
N GLY A 12 -5.38 -4.54 1.83
CA GLY A 12 -4.66 -4.02 0.67
C GLY A 12 -3.18 -4.30 0.82
N ALA A 13 -2.67 -4.05 2.02
CA ALA A 13 -1.41 -4.56 2.52
C ALA A 13 -1.49 -4.65 4.05
N PHE A 14 -0.50 -5.27 4.66
CA PHE A 14 -0.25 -5.14 6.10
C PHE A 14 1.24 -5.34 6.41
N HIS A 15 1.65 -4.77 7.52
CA HIS A 15 2.94 -4.97 8.15
C HIS A 15 2.84 -5.91 9.37
N PRO A 16 3.48 -7.09 9.38
CA PRO A 16 3.59 -7.90 10.59
C PRO A 16 4.44 -7.18 11.64
N MET A 17 3.87 -6.92 12.83
CA MET A 17 4.57 -6.16 13.87
C MET A 17 5.90 -6.80 14.29
N GLY A 18 6.92 -5.97 14.46
CA GLY A 18 8.26 -6.41 14.88
C GLY A 18 9.11 -7.01 13.76
N THR A 19 8.65 -6.90 12.52
CA THR A 19 9.44 -7.25 11.33
C THR A 19 9.78 -5.99 10.54
N ASN A 20 10.42 -6.15 9.37
CA ASN A 20 10.51 -5.09 8.35
C ASN A 20 9.69 -5.46 7.11
N ASP A 21 8.73 -6.37 7.27
CA ASP A 21 8.04 -7.01 6.15
C ASP A 21 6.76 -6.27 5.80
N ILE A 22 6.50 -6.12 4.51
CA ILE A 22 5.26 -5.57 3.99
C ILE A 22 4.65 -6.67 3.13
N VAL A 23 3.42 -7.05 3.43
CA VAL A 23 2.66 -8.02 2.64
C VAL A 23 1.60 -7.26 1.87
N ILE A 24 1.72 -7.14 0.55
CA ILE A 24 0.72 -6.51 -0.30
C ILE A 24 -0.20 -7.56 -0.92
N ASN A 25 -1.48 -7.22 -1.09
CA ASN A 25 -2.44 -8.09 -1.72
C ASN A 25 -2.17 -8.20 -3.22
N ARG A 26 -1.81 -9.40 -3.68
CA ARG A 26 -1.57 -9.70 -5.10
C ARG A 26 -2.76 -9.31 -5.98
N ARG A 27 -3.98 -9.48 -5.46
CA ARG A 27 -5.22 -9.15 -6.19
C ARG A 27 -5.36 -7.65 -6.43
N LEU A 28 -4.93 -6.83 -5.47
CA LEU A 28 -4.90 -5.39 -5.62
C LEU A 28 -3.98 -5.00 -6.79
N LEU A 29 -2.78 -5.59 -6.87
CA LEU A 29 -1.82 -5.33 -7.96
C LEU A 29 -2.31 -5.81 -9.34
N GLY A 30 -2.98 -6.96 -9.42
CA GLY A 30 -3.49 -7.50 -10.68
C GLY A 30 -4.50 -6.59 -11.39
N SER A 31 -5.11 -5.65 -10.67
CA SER A 31 -6.12 -4.71 -11.20
C SER A 31 -5.57 -3.33 -11.58
N VAL A 32 -4.27 -3.07 -11.38
CA VAL A 32 -3.67 -1.73 -11.50
C VAL A 32 -3.40 -1.37 -12.96
N ALA A 33 -4.26 -0.54 -13.55
CA ALA A 33 -4.10 -0.05 -14.92
C ALA A 33 -3.97 1.48 -14.98
N SER A 34 -4.71 2.20 -14.13
CA SER A 34 -4.81 3.67 -14.14
C SER A 34 -3.82 4.35 -13.18
N LEU A 35 -3.54 5.64 -13.41
CA LEU A 35 -2.77 6.47 -12.48
C LEU A 35 -3.38 6.50 -11.09
N LYS A 36 -4.73 6.51 -11.00
CA LYS A 36 -5.44 6.49 -9.72
C LYS A 36 -5.19 5.21 -8.94
N GLN A 37 -5.26 4.05 -9.59
CA GLN A 37 -4.97 2.77 -8.94
C GLN A 37 -3.50 2.66 -8.52
N LYS A 38 -2.56 3.12 -9.37
CA LYS A 38 -1.13 3.19 -9.00
C LYS A 38 -0.90 4.09 -7.78
N SER A 39 -1.62 5.21 -7.72
CA SER A 39 -1.57 6.14 -6.59
C SER A 39 -2.09 5.52 -5.29
N ASN A 40 -3.14 4.70 -5.36
CA ASN A 40 -3.63 3.93 -4.21
C ASN A 40 -2.58 2.93 -3.71
N VAL A 41 -1.98 2.15 -4.60
CA VAL A 41 -0.90 1.21 -4.27
C VAL A 41 0.25 1.94 -3.58
N PHE A 42 0.69 3.07 -4.15
CA PHE A 42 1.78 3.85 -3.59
C PHE A 42 1.45 4.37 -2.18
N ALA A 43 0.27 4.95 -1.97
CA ALA A 43 -0.13 5.49 -0.67
C ALA A 43 -0.18 4.39 0.41
N ILE A 44 -0.64 3.18 0.05
CA ILE A 44 -0.63 2.00 0.94
C ILE A 44 0.80 1.61 1.28
N LEU A 45 1.69 1.53 0.29
CA LEU A 45 3.09 1.18 0.54
C LEU A 45 3.78 2.18 1.45
N VAL A 46 3.53 3.49 1.28
CA VAL A 46 4.05 4.52 2.20
C VAL A 46 3.53 4.32 3.61
N HIS A 47 2.24 3.98 3.77
CA HIS A 47 1.63 3.69 5.07
C HIS A 47 2.32 2.51 5.78
N GLU A 48 2.42 1.37 5.11
CA GLU A 48 3.07 0.17 5.68
C GLU A 48 4.57 0.38 5.90
N TYR A 49 5.23 1.13 5.03
CA TYR A 49 6.65 1.46 5.18
C TYR A 49 6.92 2.31 6.44
N LEU A 50 6.02 3.24 6.79
CA LEU A 50 6.11 3.96 8.06
C LEU A 50 5.98 3.01 9.26
N HIS A 51 5.15 1.97 9.19
CA HIS A 51 5.08 0.95 10.24
C HIS A 51 6.42 0.20 10.40
N THR A 52 7.16 -0.04 9.32
CA THR A 52 8.52 -0.63 9.41
C THR A 52 9.53 0.24 10.18
N PHE A 53 9.31 1.57 10.25
CA PHE A 53 10.12 2.46 11.08
C PHE A 53 9.71 2.48 12.55
N GLY A 54 8.72 1.69 12.95
CA GLY A 54 8.22 1.61 14.32
C GLY A 54 7.15 2.63 14.68
N TYR A 55 6.59 3.36 13.70
CA TYR A 55 5.39 4.17 13.94
C TYR A 55 4.19 3.24 14.14
N THR A 56 3.62 3.22 15.34
CA THR A 56 2.48 2.35 15.70
C THR A 56 1.16 3.10 15.90
N ASP A 57 1.22 4.42 16.07
CA ASP A 57 0.02 5.26 16.15
C ASP A 57 -0.56 5.50 14.74
N GLU A 58 -1.65 4.81 14.46
CA GLU A 58 -2.49 4.92 13.28
C GLU A 58 -2.83 6.35 12.84
N ARG A 59 -3.04 7.28 13.80
CA ARG A 59 -3.33 8.69 13.48
C ARG A 59 -2.07 9.40 12.99
N GLN A 60 -0.94 9.12 13.64
CA GLN A 60 0.35 9.66 13.26
C GLN A 60 0.77 9.16 11.87
N VAL A 61 0.63 7.86 11.61
CA VAL A 61 0.97 7.24 10.32
C VAL A 61 0.15 7.87 9.21
N ARG A 62 -1.19 7.94 9.33
CA ARG A 62 -2.05 8.60 8.32
C ARG A 62 -1.63 10.04 8.02
N ARG A 63 -1.32 10.83 9.06
CA ARG A 63 -0.87 12.22 8.89
C ARG A 63 0.47 12.30 8.14
N LEU A 64 1.40 11.41 8.47
CA LEU A 64 2.71 11.35 7.80
C LEU A 64 2.59 10.88 6.36
N THR A 65 1.79 9.84 6.08
CA THR A 65 1.50 9.38 4.71
C THR A 65 0.97 10.51 3.86
N TYR A 66 -0.03 11.27 4.35
CA TYR A 66 -0.56 12.43 3.64
C TYR A 66 0.50 13.50 3.39
N LYS A 67 1.28 13.84 4.42
CA LYS A 67 2.33 14.85 4.33
C LYS A 67 3.37 14.48 3.27
N ILE A 68 3.88 13.24 3.31
CA ILE A 68 4.85 12.72 2.34
C ILE A 68 4.29 12.78 0.92
N CYS A 69 3.05 12.31 0.72
CA CYS A 69 2.39 12.32 -0.59
C CYS A 69 2.22 13.75 -1.12
N GLN A 70 1.79 14.69 -0.28
CA GLN A 70 1.61 16.08 -0.64
C GLN A 70 2.93 16.78 -0.98
N GLU A 71 3.96 16.60 -0.16
CA GLU A 71 5.25 17.29 -0.32
C GLU A 71 6.01 16.82 -1.56
N ASN A 72 5.89 15.54 -1.94
CA ASN A 72 6.62 14.98 -3.08
C ASN A 72 5.88 15.12 -4.41
N PHE A 73 4.54 15.06 -4.43
CA PHE A 73 3.77 15.05 -5.68
C PHE A 73 2.90 16.30 -5.89
N GLY A 74 2.75 17.14 -4.86
CA GLY A 74 1.88 18.31 -4.90
C GLY A 74 0.40 18.00 -4.65
N LYS A 75 -0.34 19.02 -4.20
CA LYS A 75 -1.74 18.88 -3.71
C LYS A 75 -2.73 18.32 -4.73
N ALA A 76 -2.49 18.52 -6.03
CA ALA A 76 -3.39 18.11 -7.09
C ALA A 76 -3.16 16.66 -7.57
N HIS A 77 -2.10 16.00 -7.10
CA HIS A 77 -1.77 14.65 -7.56
C HIS A 77 -2.70 13.60 -6.92
N PRO A 78 -3.17 12.57 -7.66
CA PRO A 78 -4.12 11.57 -7.14
C PRO A 78 -3.61 10.79 -5.91
N VAL A 79 -2.31 10.74 -5.69
CA VAL A 79 -1.69 10.12 -4.51
C VAL A 79 -2.06 10.84 -3.21
N VAL A 80 -2.32 12.15 -3.27
CA VAL A 80 -2.76 12.92 -2.10
C VAL A 80 -4.19 12.54 -1.73
N GLU A 81 -5.09 12.40 -2.71
CA GLU A 81 -6.45 11.87 -2.49
C GLU A 81 -6.40 10.43 -1.94
N ALA A 82 -5.55 9.59 -2.51
CA ALA A 82 -5.37 8.20 -2.08
C ALA A 82 -4.90 8.09 -0.62
N SER A 83 -3.98 8.97 -0.20
CA SER A 83 -3.47 8.99 1.18
C SER A 83 -4.52 9.37 2.24
N LEU A 84 -5.60 10.04 1.83
CA LEU A 84 -6.70 10.43 2.72
C LEU A 84 -7.80 9.38 2.78
N THR A 85 -8.12 8.80 1.62
CA THR A 85 -9.27 7.89 1.45
C THR A 85 -8.91 6.44 1.78
N GLY A 86 -7.62 6.09 1.71
CA GLY A 86 -7.12 4.74 1.93
C GLY A 86 -7.46 3.78 0.78
N PRO A 87 -6.96 2.53 0.84
CA PRO A 87 -7.21 1.49 -0.18
C PRO A 87 -8.70 1.26 -0.51
N TRP A 88 -9.59 1.57 0.44
CA TRP A 88 -10.98 1.12 0.48
C TRP A 88 -11.99 2.06 -0.15
N ALA A 89 -11.55 3.21 -0.66
CA ALA A 89 -12.42 4.25 -1.18
C ALA A 89 -13.37 3.81 -2.32
N GLN A 90 -13.08 2.69 -2.97
CA GLN A 90 -13.78 2.21 -4.17
C GLN A 90 -14.38 0.80 -4.04
N MET A 91 -14.37 0.18 -2.85
CA MET A 91 -14.94 -1.15 -2.70
C MET A 91 -16.46 -1.12 -2.66
N SER A 92 -17.06 -1.88 -3.56
CA SER A 92 -18.50 -2.12 -3.65
C SER A 92 -18.93 -3.26 -2.73
N HIS A 93 -20.21 -3.33 -2.36
CA HIS A 93 -20.75 -4.40 -1.51
C HIS A 93 -20.60 -5.82 -2.10
N GLU A 94 -20.33 -5.92 -3.40
CA GLU A 94 -20.12 -7.16 -4.15
C GLU A 94 -18.66 -7.66 -4.08
N ASP A 95 -17.71 -6.79 -3.74
CA ASP A 95 -16.31 -7.18 -3.50
C ASP A 95 -16.15 -8.02 -2.20
N TYR A 96 -17.21 -8.14 -1.39
CA TYR A 96 -17.20 -8.74 -0.04
C TYR A 96 -17.24 -10.27 0.00
N GLU A 97 -16.75 -10.98 -1.01
CA GLU A 97 -16.63 -12.43 -0.90
C GLU A 97 -15.60 -12.80 0.19
N GLU A 98 -16.07 -13.53 1.22
CA GLU A 98 -15.24 -14.14 2.25
C GLU A 98 -14.42 -15.28 1.65
N ILE A 99 -13.30 -14.93 1.03
CA ILE A 99 -12.34 -15.93 0.56
C ILE A 99 -11.40 -16.24 1.74
N GLU A 100 -11.28 -17.53 2.07
CA GLU A 100 -10.30 -17.96 3.07
C GLU A 100 -8.90 -17.49 2.65
N PRO A 101 -8.16 -16.80 3.53
CA PRO A 101 -6.84 -16.30 3.21
C PRO A 101 -5.86 -17.46 2.99
N GLU A 102 -5.52 -17.71 1.73
CA GLU A 102 -4.41 -18.59 1.39
C GLU A 102 -3.12 -17.76 1.46
N LEU A 103 -2.39 -17.88 2.58
CA LEU A 103 -1.11 -17.22 2.84
C LEU A 103 0.03 -17.86 2.02
N ASN A 104 -0.16 -18.00 0.70
CA ASN A 104 0.90 -18.32 -0.23
C ASN A 104 1.69 -17.03 -0.55
N LEU A 105 2.65 -16.75 0.33
CA LEU A 105 3.50 -15.56 0.27
C LEU A 105 4.62 -15.75 -0.76
N GLU A 106 4.72 -14.80 -1.67
CA GLU A 106 5.78 -14.72 -2.67
C GLU A 106 6.66 -13.52 -2.37
N MET A 107 7.96 -13.75 -2.17
CA MET A 107 8.91 -12.67 -1.94
C MET A 107 9.21 -11.92 -3.24
N VAL A 108 9.04 -10.60 -3.24
CA VAL A 108 9.48 -9.74 -4.34
C VAL A 108 10.99 -9.55 -4.24
N LYS A 109 11.72 -10.19 -5.15
CA LYS A 109 13.19 -10.11 -5.19
C LYS A 109 13.64 -8.72 -5.63
N ASP A 110 14.81 -8.32 -5.12
CA ASP A 110 15.49 -7.07 -5.49
C ASP A 110 14.63 -5.79 -5.32
N PHE A 111 13.62 -5.82 -4.44
CA PHE A 111 12.72 -4.68 -4.22
C PHE A 111 13.45 -3.40 -3.77
N GLU A 112 14.53 -3.56 -3.00
CA GLU A 112 15.34 -2.46 -2.49
C GLU A 112 16.44 -2.03 -3.47
N ARG A 113 16.60 -2.74 -4.60
CA ARG A 113 17.62 -2.44 -5.60
C ARG A 113 17.17 -1.26 -6.45
N ILE A 114 17.88 -0.14 -6.33
CA ILE A 114 17.61 1.08 -7.09
C ILE A 114 18.35 0.98 -8.44
N GLU A 115 17.62 0.68 -9.51
CA GLU A 115 18.12 0.76 -10.89
C GLU A 115 17.58 2.02 -11.59
N GLY A 116 18.00 3.21 -11.12
CA GLY A 116 17.62 4.49 -11.72
C GLY A 116 17.49 5.64 -10.72
N GLY A 117 17.39 6.88 -11.20
CA GLY A 117 17.01 8.03 -10.36
C GLY A 117 15.55 7.89 -9.89
N TYR A 118 15.22 8.44 -8.72
CA TYR A 118 13.84 8.53 -8.23
C TYR A 118 12.92 9.12 -9.31
N ILE A 119 11.66 8.71 -9.34
CA ILE A 119 10.62 9.28 -10.21
C ILE A 119 10.71 10.82 -10.11
N ILE A 120 11.25 11.45 -11.16
CA ILE A 120 11.32 12.90 -11.33
C ILE A 120 10.10 13.35 -12.12
#